data_AF-A0A4Y4DSE0-F1
#
_entry.id   AF-A0A4Y4DSE0-F1
#
_cell.length_a   1.000
_cell.length_b   1.000
_cell.length_c   1.000
_cell.angle_alpha   90.00
_cell.angle_beta   90.00
_cell.angle_gamma   90.00
#
_symmetry.space_group_name_H-M   'P 1'
#
loop_
_entity.id
_entity.type
_entity.pdbx_description
1 polymer ?
#
loop_
_entity_poly.entity_id
_entity_poly.type
_entity_poly.pdbx_seq_one_letter_code
_entity_poly.pdbx_strand_id
1 'polypeptide(L)' 'MGGSSSWRTLADWAINEALRYPAHVWYESRNDADVFKTEVQIRDRSGRVRDVKYSNVVVARVSKNIITTYPSNS' A
#
# COMPACT_ATOMS: atom_id res chain seq x y z
N MET A 1 -26.78 0.96 -0.62
CA MET A 1 -25.71 0.74 -1.62
C MET A 1 -24.79 -0.34 -1.12
N GLY A 2 -25.10 -1.60 -1.45
CA GLY A 2 -24.35 -2.77 -1.00
C GLY A 2 -23.42 -3.25 -2.10
N GLY A 3 -22.18 -2.75 -2.08
CA GLY A 3 -21.05 -3.48 -2.65
C GLY A 3 -20.35 -4.13 -1.48
N SER A 4 -20.14 -5.45 -1.51
CA SER A 4 -19.30 -6.11 -0.51
C SER A 4 -17.98 -5.33 -0.43
N SER A 5 -17.60 -4.86 0.74
CA SER A 5 -16.28 -4.27 1.01
C SER A 5 -15.25 -5.38 0.83
N SER A 6 -14.95 -5.74 -0.42
CA SER A 6 -14.02 -6.81 -0.73
C SER A 6 -12.65 -6.35 -0.26
N TRP A 7 -11.91 -7.24 0.38
CA TRP A 7 -10.53 -7.02 0.77
C TRP A 7 -9.67 -6.51 -0.41
N ARG A 8 -10.06 -6.86 -1.65
CA ARG A 8 -9.42 -6.38 -2.89
C ARG A 8 -9.56 -4.87 -3.06
N THR A 9 -10.74 -4.31 -2.84
CA THR A 9 -10.96 -2.86 -3.00
C THR A 9 -10.11 -2.06 -2.00
N LEU A 10 -10.00 -2.56 -0.76
CA LEU A 10 -9.12 -1.96 0.24
C LEU A 10 -7.64 -2.06 -0.18
N ALA A 11 -7.23 -3.22 -0.69
CA ALA A 11 -5.86 -3.43 -1.17
C ALA A 11 -5.51 -2.52 -2.35
N ASP A 12 -6.38 -2.44 -3.37
CA ASP A 12 -6.18 -1.58 -4.54
C ASP A 12 -6.08 -0.11 -4.14
N TRP A 13 -6.94 0.34 -3.22
CA TRP A 13 -6.86 1.69 -2.67
C TRP A 13 -5.55 1.92 -1.91
N ALA A 14 -5.15 1.00 -1.03
CA ALA A 14 -3.91 1.10 -0.26
C ALA A 14 -2.63 1.13 -1.13
N ILE A 15 -2.64 0.40 -2.25
CA ILE A 15 -1.56 0.43 -3.25
C ILE A 15 -1.52 1.80 -3.93
N ASN A 16 -2.68 2.33 -4.34
CA ASN A 16 -2.78 3.62 -4.99
C ASN A 16 -2.35 4.77 -4.07
N GLU A 17 -2.72 4.73 -2.80
CA GLU A 17 -2.25 5.69 -1.79
C GLU A 17 -0.74 5.64 -1.62
N ALA A 18 -0.14 4.45 -1.54
CA ALA A 18 1.31 4.32 -1.42
C ALA A 18 2.05 4.91 -2.62
N LEU A 19 1.51 4.77 -3.84
CA LEU A 19 2.12 5.30 -5.05
C LEU A 19 1.93 6.81 -5.24
N ARG A 20 0.81 7.38 -4.76
CA ARG A 20 0.50 8.81 -4.92
C ARG A 20 1.03 9.66 -3.78
N TYR A 21 0.89 9.18 -2.55
CA TYR A 21 1.21 9.89 -1.31
C TYR A 21 2.02 9.00 -0.37
N PRO A 22 3.22 8.56 -0.79
CA PRO A 22 4.09 7.77 0.07
C PRO A 22 4.53 8.61 1.28
N ALA A 23 4.48 8.01 2.46
CA ALA A 23 5.15 8.54 3.64
C ALA A 23 6.68 8.39 3.55
N HIS A 24 7.15 7.33 2.88
CA HIS A 24 8.57 7.07 2.66
C HIS A 24 8.79 6.40 1.31
N VAL A 25 9.89 6.76 0.64
CA VAL A 25 10.33 6.14 -0.62
C VAL A 25 11.82 5.86 -0.52
N TRP A 26 12.24 4.65 -0.87
CA TRP A 26 13.66 4.31 -0.95
C TRP A 26 13.93 3.37 -2.12
N TYR A 27 15.19 3.36 -2.54
CA TYR A 27 15.68 2.47 -3.58
C TYR A 27 16.31 1.22 -2.96
N GLU A 28 15.88 0.04 -3.42
CA GLU A 28 16.46 -1.25 -3.06
C GLU A 28 17.38 -1.73 -4.18
N SER A 29 18.68 -1.49 -3.99
CA SER A 29 19.72 -1.81 -4.97
C SER A 29 19.80 -3.30 -5.30
N ARG A 30 19.48 -4.19 -4.36
CA ARG A 30 19.53 -5.64 -4.58
C ARG A 30 18.54 -6.11 -5.65
N ASN A 31 17.42 -5.41 -5.79
CA ASN A 31 16.32 -5.78 -6.68
C ASN A 31 16.10 -4.76 -7.82
N ASP A 32 16.95 -3.73 -7.92
CA ASP A 32 16.77 -2.57 -8.80
C ASP A 32 15.33 -2.04 -8.81
N ALA A 33 14.81 -1.75 -7.62
CA ALA A 33 13.41 -1.38 -7.42
C ALA A 33 13.25 -0.19 -6.48
N ASP A 34 12.22 0.63 -6.74
CA ASP A 34 11.77 1.68 -5.85
C ASP A 34 10.69 1.10 -4.92
N VAL A 35 10.81 1.32 -3.62
CA VAL A 35 9.84 0.88 -2.62
C VAL A 35 9.11 2.09 -2.06
N PHE A 36 7.79 2.09 -2.22
CA PHE A 36 6.89 3.13 -1.76
C PHE A 36 6.14 2.62 -0.54
N LYS A 37 6.17 3.39 0.55
CA LYS A 37 5.53 3.01 1.80
C LYS A 37 4.57 4.08 2.28
N THR A 38 3.38 3.68 2.68
CA THR A 38 2.42 4.58 3.34
C THR A 38 1.67 3.88 4.46
N GLU A 39 1.22 4.66 5.44
CA GLU A 39 0.37 4.17 6.53
C GLU A 39 -1.09 4.12 6.07
N VAL A 40 -1.74 3.00 6.35
CA VAL A 40 -3.15 2.76 6.05
C VAL A 40 -3.89 2.38 7.33
N GLN A 41 -4.97 3.11 7.60
CA GLN A 41 -5.82 2.87 8.76
C GLN A 41 -7.04 2.06 8.35
N ILE A 42 -7.18 0.88 8.95
CA ILE A 42 -8.36 0.03 8.78
C ILE A 42 -9.39 0.49 9.80
N ARG A 43 -10.53 0.97 9.31
CA ARG A 43 -11.59 1.56 10.14
C ARG A 43 -12.86 0.72 10.10
N ASP A 44 -13.60 0.69 11.20
CA ASP A 44 -14.93 0.11 11.23
C ASP A 44 -15.98 1.04 10.62
N ARG A 45 -17.23 0.57 10.54
CA ARG A 45 -18.35 1.35 9.99
C ARG A 45 -18.67 2.62 10.76
N SER A 46 -18.24 2.72 12.02
CA SER A 46 -18.39 3.90 12.87
C SER A 46 -17.19 4.85 12.76
N GLY A 47 -16.24 4.56 11.85
CA GLY A 47 -15.05 5.37 11.62
C GLY A 47 -13.93 5.16 12.63
N ARG A 48 -14.09 4.23 13.60
CA ARG A 48 -13.06 3.95 14.60
C ARG A 48 -11.94 3.14 13.97
N VAL A 49 -10.69 3.53 14.24
CA VAL A 49 -9.50 2.79 13.80
C VAL A 49 -9.47 1.45 14.54
N ARG A 50 -9.42 0.36 13.78
CA ARG A 50 -9.33 -1.00 14.28
C ARG A 50 -7.90 -1.53 14.20
N ASP A 51 -7.19 -1.16 13.16
CA ASP A 51 -5.80 -1.55 12.95
C ASP A 51 -5.10 -0.51 12.06
N VAL A 52 -3.78 -0.49 12.13
CA VAL A 52 -2.92 0.34 11.30
C VAL A 52 -1.87 -0.57 10.66
N LYS A 53 -1.72 -0.46 9.35
CA LYS A 53 -0.75 -1.23 8.57
C LYS A 53 0.00 -0.31 7.63
N TYR A 54 1.23 -0.66 7.31
CA TYR A 54 1.99 0.01 6.27
C TYR A 54 1.91 -0.80 4.97
N SER A 55 1.42 -0.17 3.91
CA SER A 55 1.42 -0.72 2.56
C SER A 55 2.77 -0.44 1.91
N ASN A 56 3.53 -1.49 1.60
CA ASN A 56 4.76 -1.37 0.81
C ASN A 56 4.48 -1.83 -0.61
N VAL A 57 4.75 -0.96 -1.59
CA VAL A 57 4.60 -1.25 -3.01
C VAL A 57 5.97 -1.18 -3.65
N VAL A 58 6.42 -2.30 -4.22
CA VAL A 58 7.72 -2.44 -4.87
C VAL A 58 7.53 -2.30 -6.37
N VAL A 59 8.19 -1.32 -6.96
CA VAL A 59 8.07 -0.97 -8.38
C VAL A 59 9.44 -1.13 -9.06
N ALA A 60 9.47 -1.84 -10.17
CA ALA A 60 10.69 -2.00 -10.97
C ALA A 60 11.20 -0.64 -11.45
N ARG A 61 12.49 -0.34 -11.26
CA ARG A 61 13.02 1.00 -11.55
C ARG A 61 12.90 1.39 -13.01
N VAL A 62 13.15 0.47 -13.94
CA VAL A 62 13.16 0.75 -15.39
C VAL A 62 11.77 0.61 -16.00
N SER A 63 11.14 -0.57 -15.86
CA SER A 63 9.85 -0.85 -16.50
C SER A 63 8.66 -0.17 -15.81
N LYS A 64 8.85 0.34 -14.58
CA LYS A 64 7.81 0.98 -13.75
C LYS A 64 6.60 0.08 -13.45
N ASN A 65 6.74 -1.23 -13.65
CA ASN A 65 5.73 -2.20 -13.26
C ASN A 65 5.79 -2.46 -11.76
N ILE A 66 4.63 -2.62 -11.13
CA ILE A 66 4.54 -3.15 -9.76
C ILE A 66 5.02 -4.60 -9.79
N ILE A 67 6.06 -4.91 -9.01
CA ILE A 67 6.59 -6.27 -8.87
C ILE A 67 5.79 -7.01 -7.81
N THR A 68 5.62 -6.38 -6.64
CA THR A 68 4.91 -6.94 -5.50
C THR A 68 4.40 -5.85 -4.57
N THR A 69 3.46 -6.23 -3.73
CA THR A 69 2.90 -5.40 -2.66
C THR A 69 2.67 -6.26 -1.43
N TYR A 70 2.96 -5.71 -0.26
CA TYR A 70 2.75 -6.42 1.00
C TYR A 70 2.48 -5.48 2.17
N PRO A 71 1.59 -5.87 3.09
CA PRO A 71 1.41 -5.16 4.34
C PRO A 71 2.58 -5.41 5.30
N SER A 72 2.86 -4.44 6.16
CA SER A 72 3.81 -4.57 7.27
C SER A 72 3.28 -3.83 8.50
N ASN A 73 3.83 -4.15 9.69
CA ASN A 73 3.41 -3.53 10.95
C ASN A 73 4.25 -2.31 11.34
N SER A 74 5.33 -2.02 10.60
CA SER A 74 6.31 -1.00 10.94
C SER A 74 6.92 -0.38 9.72
#